data_AF-A0A2J6SHY4-F1
#
_entry.id   AF-A0A2J6SHY4-F1
#
_cell.length_a   1.000
_cell.length_b   1.000
_cell.length_c   1.000
_cell.angle_alpha   90.00
_cell.angle_beta   90.00
_cell.angle_gamma   90.00
#
_symmetry.space_group_name_H-M   'P 1'
#
loop_
_entity.id
_entity.type
_entity.pdbx_description
1 polymer ?
#
loop_
_entity_poly.entity_id
_entity_poly.type
_entity_poly.pdbx_seq_one_letter_code
_entity_poly.pdbx_strand_id
1 'polypeptide(L)'
;MQPPLLISLFAATTLAVPTLVQRVPAPANTNVNPAAITGTTCTDKSTTLVSHDINVALLSICGSIAGTIEQCAGNPTSTTGASGTAKFSLSAATQGQTIDITKGRWEGCVRAARAVCGDTPFTSTCIGGADVNAGNVDFTLSAN
;
A
#
# COMPACT_ATOMS: atom_id res chain seq x y z
N MET A 1 70.63 0.10 -33.82
CA MET A 1 69.56 1.09 -34.09
C MET A 1 68.25 0.43 -33.72
N GLN A 2 67.56 0.92 -32.69
CA GLN A 2 66.45 0.28 -31.99
C GLN A 2 65.16 1.07 -32.25
N PRO A 3 64.01 0.46 -32.57
CA PRO A 3 62.76 1.19 -32.72
C PRO A 3 62.04 1.38 -31.36
N PRO A 4 61.21 2.44 -31.22
CA PRO A 4 60.58 2.76 -29.94
C PRO A 4 59.31 1.95 -29.68
N LEU A 5 59.11 1.59 -28.41
CA LEU A 5 57.89 0.99 -27.86
C LEU A 5 56.74 2.01 -27.89
N LEU A 6 55.62 1.65 -28.52
CA LEU A 6 54.33 2.34 -28.40
C LEU A 6 53.57 1.78 -27.19
N ILE A 7 53.35 2.62 -26.17
CA ILE A 7 52.52 2.31 -25.01
C ILE A 7 51.14 2.92 -25.25
N SER A 8 50.13 2.09 -25.50
CA SER A 8 48.72 2.51 -25.60
C SER A 8 48.11 2.68 -24.21
N LEU A 9 47.75 3.91 -23.85
CA LEU A 9 46.90 4.20 -22.69
C LEU A 9 45.43 3.94 -23.06
N PHE A 10 44.80 2.94 -22.43
CA PHE A 10 43.35 2.82 -22.41
C PHE A 10 42.80 3.62 -21.20
N ALA A 11 42.14 4.74 -21.47
CA ALA A 11 41.39 5.47 -20.47
C ALA A 11 40.04 4.78 -20.24
N ALA A 12 39.88 4.13 -19.09
CA ALA A 12 38.59 3.56 -18.67
C ALA A 12 37.73 4.67 -18.06
N THR A 13 36.84 5.25 -18.86
CA THR A 13 35.80 6.17 -18.37
C THR A 13 34.69 5.38 -17.69
N THR A 14 34.68 5.40 -16.36
CA THR A 14 33.57 4.89 -15.55
C THR A 14 32.40 5.86 -15.59
N LEU A 15 31.33 5.50 -16.28
CA LEU A 15 30.06 6.22 -16.25
C LEU A 15 29.34 5.89 -14.93
N ALA A 16 29.34 6.83 -13.98
CA ALA A 16 28.49 6.73 -12.79
C ALA A 16 27.03 6.96 -13.22
N VAL A 17 26.22 5.91 -13.21
CA VAL A 17 24.78 6.00 -13.46
C VAL A 17 24.12 6.53 -12.19
N PRO A 18 23.47 7.71 -12.20
CA PRO A 18 22.74 8.19 -11.04
C PRO A 18 21.49 7.32 -10.85
N THR A 19 21.44 6.58 -9.75
CA THR A 19 20.21 5.90 -9.32
C THR A 19 19.22 6.96 -8.83
N LEU A 20 18.19 7.23 -9.64
CA LEU A 20 17.01 7.97 -9.21
C LEU A 20 16.31 7.15 -8.11
N VAL A 21 16.62 7.43 -6.86
CA VAL A 21 15.84 6.93 -5.72
C VAL A 21 14.48 7.63 -5.79
N GLN A 22 13.47 6.95 -6.35
CA GLN A 22 12.09 7.42 -6.31
C GLN A 22 11.63 7.44 -4.84
N ARG A 23 11.77 8.60 -4.18
CA ARG A 23 11.16 8.85 -2.87
C ARG A 23 9.67 9.02 -3.08
N VAL A 24 8.93 7.98 -2.75
CA VAL A 24 7.47 8.06 -2.64
C VAL A 24 7.16 8.83 -1.36
N PRO A 25 6.17 9.75 -1.38
CA PRO A 25 5.81 10.50 -0.19
C PRO A 25 5.49 9.55 0.96
N ALA A 26 6.08 9.84 2.13
CA ALA A 26 5.68 9.22 3.38
C ALA A 26 4.16 9.42 3.58
N PRO A 27 3.48 8.49 4.28
CA PRO A 27 2.07 8.69 4.60
C PRO A 27 1.89 10.06 5.25
N ALA A 28 0.87 10.79 4.82
CA ALA A 28 0.61 12.15 5.30
C ALA A 28 0.36 12.22 6.82
N ASN A 29 0.04 11.08 7.45
CA ASN A 29 -0.18 10.95 8.88
C ASN A 29 0.41 9.63 9.42
N THR A 30 1.19 9.71 10.50
CA THR A 30 1.80 8.57 11.19
C THR A 30 1.10 8.16 12.49
N ASN A 31 0.11 8.94 12.96
CA ASN A 31 -0.61 8.66 14.20
C ASN A 31 -1.47 7.39 14.08
N VAL A 32 -1.23 6.41 14.95
CA VAL A 32 -1.99 5.16 14.99
C VAL A 32 -3.19 5.32 15.93
N ASN A 33 -4.38 5.02 15.44
CA ASN A 33 -5.58 4.86 16.27
C ASN A 33 -6.00 3.38 16.29
N PRO A 34 -5.70 2.62 17.36
CA PRO A 34 -6.08 1.21 17.46
C PRO A 34 -7.60 0.98 17.36
N ALA A 35 -8.42 1.94 17.76
CA ALA A 35 -9.88 1.85 17.70
C ALA A 35 -10.44 2.04 16.27
N ALA A 36 -9.60 2.31 15.28
CA ALA A 36 -10.02 2.39 13.87
C ALA A 36 -10.34 1.00 13.28
N ILE A 37 -9.91 -0.08 13.93
CA ILE A 37 -10.03 -1.45 13.43
C ILE A 37 -10.53 -2.41 14.52
N THR A 38 -11.00 -3.58 14.10
CA THR A 38 -11.24 -4.74 14.95
C THR A 38 -10.89 -6.04 14.21
N GLY A 39 -10.71 -7.13 14.95
CA GLY A 39 -10.55 -8.47 14.38
C GLY A 39 -9.26 -8.71 13.61
N THR A 40 -8.22 -7.89 13.79
CA THR A 40 -6.98 -8.01 13.01
C THR A 40 -6.27 -9.34 13.31
N THR A 41 -6.02 -10.11 12.25
CA THR A 41 -5.33 -11.41 12.33
C THR A 41 -4.25 -11.46 11.25
N CYS A 42 -3.00 -11.69 11.64
CA CYS A 42 -1.91 -11.87 10.68
C CYS A 42 -1.97 -13.28 10.10
N THR A 43 -2.20 -13.40 8.79
CA THR A 43 -2.54 -14.66 8.13
C THR A 43 -1.32 -15.43 7.64
N ASP A 44 -0.22 -14.73 7.38
CA ASP A 44 1.05 -15.36 7.01
C ASP A 44 2.23 -14.49 7.46
N LYS A 45 2.78 -14.79 8.63
CA LYS A 45 3.93 -14.04 9.18
C LYS A 45 5.26 -14.37 8.50
N SER A 46 5.31 -15.40 7.65
CA SER A 46 6.53 -15.78 6.92
C SER A 46 6.72 -14.97 5.64
N THR A 47 5.63 -14.44 5.09
CA THR A 47 5.64 -13.57 3.93
C THR A 47 5.88 -12.12 4.34
N THR A 48 6.94 -11.52 3.77
CA THR A 48 7.20 -10.07 3.88
C THR A 48 6.83 -9.39 2.58
N LEU A 49 5.96 -8.39 2.66
CA LEU A 49 5.54 -7.56 1.53
C LEU A 49 6.38 -6.28 1.49
N VAL A 50 6.57 -5.71 0.29
CA VAL A 50 7.34 -4.47 0.13
C VAL A 50 6.47 -3.29 0.58
N SER A 51 6.94 -2.48 1.54
CA SER A 51 6.15 -1.34 2.04
C SER A 51 5.74 -0.35 0.95
N HIS A 52 6.56 -0.16 -0.09
CA HIS A 52 6.21 0.68 -1.23
C HIS A 52 4.96 0.14 -1.95
N ASP A 53 4.98 -1.15 -2.26
CA ASP A 53 3.89 -1.87 -2.91
C ASP A 53 2.61 -1.80 -2.08
N ILE A 54 2.69 -1.99 -0.75
CA ILE A 54 1.54 -1.84 0.16
C ILE A 54 0.92 -0.45 0.02
N ASN A 55 1.74 0.60 0.05
CA ASN A 55 1.25 1.98 -0.02
C ASN A 55 0.62 2.29 -1.38
N VAL A 56 1.18 1.78 -2.47
CA VAL A 56 0.59 1.95 -3.81
C VAL A 56 -0.72 1.14 -3.93
N ALA A 57 -0.73 -0.11 -3.46
CA ALA A 57 -1.94 -0.95 -3.45
C ALA A 57 -3.07 -0.32 -2.63
N LEU A 58 -2.74 0.24 -1.46
CA LEU A 58 -3.66 0.96 -0.58
C LEU A 58 -4.36 2.10 -1.34
N LEU A 59 -3.61 2.87 -2.13
CA LEU A 59 -4.11 4.02 -2.88
C LEU A 59 -4.81 3.63 -4.18
N SER A 60 -4.71 2.38 -4.62
CA SER A 60 -5.23 1.91 -5.91
C SER A 60 -6.64 1.32 -5.83
N ILE A 61 -7.26 1.29 -4.65
CA ILE A 61 -8.65 0.84 -4.50
C ILE A 61 -9.60 1.79 -5.24
N CYS A 62 -10.78 1.29 -5.63
CA CYS A 62 -11.86 2.06 -6.25
C CYS A 62 -11.47 2.84 -7.51
N GLY A 63 -10.48 2.33 -8.25
CA GLY A 63 -9.97 3.00 -9.46
C GLY A 63 -8.93 4.10 -9.19
N SER A 64 -8.44 4.20 -7.95
CA SER A 64 -7.51 5.20 -7.36
C SER A 64 -8.20 6.16 -6.39
N ILE A 65 -7.64 6.29 -5.19
CA ILE A 65 -8.00 7.25 -4.14
C ILE A 65 -6.82 8.19 -3.78
N ALA A 66 -5.87 8.37 -4.71
CA ALA A 66 -4.62 9.10 -4.52
C ALA A 66 -4.76 10.63 -4.34
N GLY A 67 -5.89 11.24 -4.68
CA GLY A 67 -6.16 12.68 -4.54
C GLY A 67 -6.36 13.18 -3.10
N THR A 68 -6.62 14.49 -2.92
CA THR A 68 -6.72 15.15 -1.60
C THR A 68 -8.07 14.99 -0.90
N ILE A 69 -9.14 14.71 -1.63
CA ILE A 69 -10.52 14.52 -1.12
C ILE A 69 -11.14 13.34 -1.86
N GLU A 70 -10.40 12.23 -1.98
CA GLU A 70 -10.90 11.06 -2.67
C GLU A 70 -11.58 10.11 -1.68
N GLN A 71 -12.80 9.74 -2.06
CA GLN A 71 -13.66 8.80 -1.38
C GLN A 71 -13.85 7.64 -2.34
N CYS A 72 -13.81 6.42 -1.81
CA CYS A 72 -14.35 5.30 -2.55
C CYS A 72 -15.88 5.48 -2.60
N ALA A 73 -16.34 6.20 -3.62
CA ALA A 73 -17.72 6.57 -3.85
C ALA A 73 -18.27 5.84 -5.10
N GLY A 74 -19.58 5.90 -5.30
CA GLY A 74 -20.26 5.12 -6.35
C GLY A 74 -20.76 3.76 -5.88
N ASN A 75 -20.77 3.56 -4.55
CA ASN A 75 -21.41 2.45 -3.86
C ASN A 75 -21.00 1.03 -4.33
N PRO A 76 -19.70 0.74 -4.50
CA PRO A 76 -19.28 -0.64 -4.76
C PRO A 76 -19.46 -1.49 -3.50
N THR A 77 -19.94 -2.71 -3.63
CA THR A 77 -19.99 -3.67 -2.51
C THR A 77 -18.62 -4.26 -2.19
N SER A 78 -17.69 -4.22 -3.16
CA SER A 78 -16.32 -4.66 -3.01
C SER A 78 -15.36 -3.89 -3.92
N THR A 79 -14.09 -3.86 -3.56
CA THR A 79 -13.04 -3.25 -4.37
C THR A 79 -11.69 -3.91 -4.11
N THR A 80 -10.74 -3.71 -5.02
CA THR A 80 -9.37 -4.19 -4.88
C THR A 80 -8.38 -3.13 -5.32
N GLY A 81 -7.22 -3.11 -4.70
CA GLY A 81 -6.05 -2.34 -5.13
C GLY A 81 -4.82 -3.23 -5.03
N ALA A 82 -3.96 -3.22 -6.04
CA ALA A 82 -2.79 -4.09 -6.09
C ALA A 82 -1.58 -3.34 -6.64
N SER A 83 -0.40 -3.71 -6.18
CA SER A 83 0.87 -3.22 -6.70
C SER A 83 1.98 -4.18 -6.29
N GLY A 84 2.87 -4.54 -7.21
CA GLY A 84 4.01 -5.42 -6.95
C GLY A 84 3.62 -6.66 -6.13
N THR A 85 4.16 -6.72 -4.91
CA THR A 85 3.97 -7.81 -3.93
C THR A 85 2.67 -7.74 -3.13
N ALA A 86 1.93 -6.63 -3.14
CA ALA A 86 0.83 -6.38 -2.22
C ALA A 86 -0.52 -6.23 -2.92
N LYS A 87 -1.56 -6.84 -2.34
CA LYS A 87 -2.95 -6.69 -2.77
C LYS A 87 -3.88 -6.45 -1.59
N PHE A 88 -4.67 -5.39 -1.69
CA PHE A 88 -5.84 -5.16 -0.85
C PHE A 88 -7.11 -5.64 -1.51
N SER A 89 -7.96 -6.32 -0.75
CA SER A 89 -9.35 -6.65 -1.12
C SER A 89 -10.27 -6.18 -0.02
N LEU A 90 -11.32 -5.44 -0.37
CA LEU A 90 -12.27 -4.84 0.56
C LEU A 90 -13.70 -5.28 0.20
N SER A 91 -14.55 -5.42 1.21
CA SER A 91 -15.98 -5.62 1.07
C SER A 91 -16.76 -4.94 2.20
N ALA A 92 -17.97 -4.44 1.92
CA ALA A 92 -18.87 -4.04 2.98
C ALA A 92 -19.16 -5.24 3.90
N ALA A 93 -19.01 -5.05 5.21
CA ALA A 93 -19.11 -6.14 6.19
C ALA A 93 -20.55 -6.66 6.37
N THR A 94 -21.55 -5.80 6.12
CA THR A 94 -22.97 -6.17 6.19
C THR A 94 -23.54 -6.32 4.80
N GLN A 95 -24.30 -7.39 4.57
CA GLN A 95 -25.02 -7.60 3.33
C GLN A 95 -26.01 -6.45 3.06
N GLY A 96 -26.00 -5.95 1.82
CA GLY A 96 -26.85 -4.84 1.39
C GLY A 96 -26.24 -3.46 1.64
N GLN A 97 -25.12 -3.36 2.35
CA GLN A 97 -24.31 -2.15 2.42
C GLN A 97 -23.32 -2.06 1.27
N THR A 98 -22.88 -0.85 0.99
CA THR A 98 -21.86 -0.52 0.01
C THR A 98 -20.71 0.24 0.66
N ILE A 99 -19.54 0.23 0.05
CA ILE A 99 -18.36 0.92 0.56
C ILE A 99 -18.54 2.42 0.32
N ASP A 100 -18.34 3.19 1.38
CA ASP A 100 -18.39 4.65 1.43
C ASP A 100 -17.26 5.19 2.34
N ILE A 101 -16.01 4.87 1.97
CA ILE A 101 -14.83 5.13 2.79
C ILE A 101 -13.99 6.28 2.22
N THR A 102 -13.66 7.27 3.06
CA THR A 102 -12.73 8.34 2.70
C THR A 102 -11.29 7.85 2.78
N LYS A 103 -10.40 8.42 1.94
CA LYS A 103 -8.96 8.13 1.96
C LYS A 103 -8.36 8.17 3.37
N GLY A 104 -8.62 9.24 4.13
CA GLY A 104 -8.05 9.41 5.47
C GLY A 104 -8.49 8.34 6.46
N ARG A 105 -9.75 7.87 6.38
CA ARG A 105 -10.24 6.75 7.20
C ARG A 105 -9.54 5.45 6.82
N TRP A 106 -9.50 5.17 5.51
CA TRP A 106 -8.88 3.97 4.98
C TRP A 106 -7.38 3.86 5.34
N GLU A 107 -6.62 4.93 5.11
CA GLU A 107 -5.21 5.02 5.52
C GLU A 107 -5.04 4.81 7.03
N GLY A 108 -5.97 5.33 7.84
CA GLY A 108 -6.02 5.10 9.29
C GLY A 108 -6.20 3.64 9.67
N CYS A 109 -7.16 2.95 9.04
CA CYS A 109 -7.43 1.54 9.26
C CYS A 109 -6.24 0.65 8.87
N VAL A 110 -5.66 0.87 7.69
CA VAL A 110 -4.48 0.10 7.25
C VAL A 110 -3.29 0.34 8.17
N ARG A 111 -3.04 1.58 8.58
CA ARG A 111 -1.96 1.90 9.52
C ARG A 111 -2.15 1.23 10.88
N ALA A 112 -3.39 1.16 11.38
CA ALA A 112 -3.69 0.45 12.61
C ALA A 112 -3.47 -1.07 12.47
N ALA A 113 -3.88 -1.68 11.36
CA ALA A 113 -3.66 -3.10 11.10
C ALA A 113 -2.16 -3.44 10.95
N ARG A 114 -1.39 -2.60 10.24
CA ARG A 114 0.07 -2.73 10.12
C ARG A 114 0.80 -2.50 11.44
N ALA A 115 0.23 -1.76 12.39
CA ALA A 115 0.80 -1.67 13.74
C ALA A 115 0.71 -3.01 14.50
N VAL A 116 -0.21 -3.91 14.12
CA VAL A 116 -0.36 -5.25 14.69
C VAL A 116 0.49 -6.28 13.94
N CYS A 117 0.43 -6.28 12.60
CA CYS A 117 1.00 -7.33 11.78
C CYS A 117 2.29 -6.94 11.04
N GLY A 118 2.71 -5.67 11.10
CA GLY A 118 3.79 -5.17 10.25
C GLY A 118 3.42 -5.27 8.77
N ASP A 119 4.43 -5.57 7.95
CA ASP A 119 4.30 -5.67 6.49
C ASP A 119 4.12 -7.14 6.04
N THR A 120 3.26 -7.87 6.76
CA THR A 120 2.89 -9.25 6.44
C THR A 120 1.39 -9.33 6.10
N PRO A 121 0.94 -10.34 5.33
CA PRO A 121 -0.48 -10.58 5.10
C PRO A 121 -1.34 -10.61 6.38
N PHE A 122 -2.55 -10.04 6.31
CA PHE A 122 -3.52 -10.01 7.41
C PHE A 122 -4.96 -9.84 6.91
N THR A 123 -5.92 -10.15 7.78
CA THR A 123 -7.32 -9.75 7.67
C THR A 123 -7.67 -8.77 8.78
N SER A 124 -8.61 -7.86 8.54
CA SER A 124 -9.10 -6.93 9.56
C SER A 124 -10.44 -6.33 9.15
N THR A 125 -11.16 -5.75 10.11
CA THR A 125 -12.36 -4.92 9.85
C THR A 125 -12.04 -3.47 10.18
N CYS A 126 -12.34 -2.56 9.27
CA CYS A 126 -12.27 -1.11 9.46
C CYS A 126 -13.59 -0.62 10.06
N ILE A 127 -13.52 0.15 11.15
CA ILE A 127 -14.71 0.69 11.81
C ILE A 127 -15.23 1.89 11.04
N GLY A 128 -16.47 1.77 10.55
CA GLY A 128 -17.07 2.70 9.60
C GLY A 128 -16.56 2.50 8.15
N GLY A 129 -17.05 3.34 7.24
CA GLY A 129 -16.62 3.33 5.84
C GLY A 129 -17.50 2.49 4.90
N ALA A 130 -18.62 1.95 5.38
CA ALA A 130 -19.73 1.51 4.54
C ALA A 130 -20.95 2.44 4.73
N ASP A 131 -21.83 2.47 3.73
CA ASP A 131 -23.05 3.26 3.74
C ASP A 131 -24.03 2.78 4.82
N VAL A 132 -24.87 3.72 5.30
CA VAL A 132 -25.93 3.49 6.29
C VAL A 132 -25.40 3.11 7.69
N ASN A 133 -25.86 3.83 8.73
CA ASN A 133 -25.65 3.47 10.15
C ASN A 133 -24.20 3.15 10.59
N ALA A 134 -23.20 3.84 10.03
CA ALA A 134 -21.78 3.61 10.34
C ALA A 134 -21.32 2.16 10.09
N GLY A 135 -21.80 1.55 9.01
CA GLY A 135 -21.38 0.21 8.58
C GLY A 135 -19.86 0.07 8.40
N ASN A 136 -19.37 -1.15 8.60
CA ASN A 136 -17.94 -1.47 8.58
C ASN A 136 -17.50 -2.02 7.22
N VAL A 137 -16.19 -2.00 6.99
CA VAL A 137 -15.55 -2.59 5.80
C VAL A 137 -14.57 -3.67 6.23
N ASP A 138 -14.79 -4.90 5.76
CA ASP A 138 -13.82 -5.98 5.90
C ASP A 138 -12.74 -5.83 4.84
N PHE A 139 -11.49 -6.10 5.23
CA PHE A 139 -10.36 -6.01 4.30
C PHE A 139 -9.26 -7.02 4.59
N THR A 140 -8.58 -7.40 3.51
CA THR A 140 -7.44 -8.31 3.52
C THR A 140 -6.26 -7.65 2.84
N LEU A 141 -5.07 -7.77 3.43
CA LEU A 141 -3.79 -7.61 2.77
C LEU A 141 -3.23 -9.00 2.46
N SER A 142 -2.93 -9.29 1.20
CA SER A 142 -2.31 -10.54 0.75
C SER A 142 -1.10 -10.29 -0.13
N ALA A 143 -0.31 -11.35 -0.34
CA ALA A 143 0.58 -11.40 -1.51
C ALA A 143 -0.27 -11.29 -2.79
N ASN A 144 0.26 -10.59 -3.80
CA ASN A 144 -0.37 -10.42 -5.11
C ASN A 144 0.07 -11.51 -6.09
#